data_AF-A0A2J8UD30-F1
#
_entry.id   AF-A0A2J8UD30-F1
#
_cell.length_a   1.000
_cell.length_b   1.000
_cell.length_c   1.000
_cell.angle_alpha   90.00
_cell.angle_beta   90.00
_cell.angle_gamma   90.00
#
_symmetry.space_group_name_H-M   'P 1'
#
loop_
_entity.id
_entity.type
_entity.pdbx_description
1 polymer ?
#
loop_
_entity_poly.entity_id
_entity_poly.type
_entity_poly.pdbx_seq_one_letter_code
_entity_poly.pdbx_strand_id
1 'polypeptide(L)'
;MIVFRLGRIRTPQGPGMVLLLPFIDSFQRVDLRTRAFNVPPCKLASKDGAVLSVGADVQFRIWDPVLSVMTVKDLNTATRMTAQNAMTKALLKRPLREIQMEKLKISDQLLLEINDVTRAWGLEVDRVELAVEAVLQPPQDSPAGPNLDSTLQHLALHFLGGSMNSVAGGAPSLGPDTVEMVSEVEPPAPQVGARSSPKQPLAEGLLTALQPFLSEALVSQVGACYQFNVVLPSGTQSTYFLDLTTGRGRVGHGVPDGIPDVVVEMAEADLQALLCRELRPLGAYMSGRLKVKGDLAMAMKLEAVLRALK
;
A
#
# COMPACT_ATOMS: atom_id res chain seq x y z
N MET A 1 14.19 18.92 -32.33
CA MET A 1 13.28 18.04 -33.12
C MET A 1 14.12 17.25 -34.11
N ILE A 2 13.79 15.99 -34.38
CA ILE A 2 14.49 15.16 -35.37
C ILE A 2 13.60 15.06 -36.61
N VAL A 3 14.21 15.09 -37.80
CA VAL A 3 13.51 14.91 -39.07
C VAL A 3 14.18 13.80 -39.87
N PHE A 4 13.36 12.88 -40.37
CA PHE A 4 13.71 11.79 -41.25
C PHE A 4 13.17 12.11 -42.63
N ARG A 5 14.03 12.16 -43.66
CA ARG A 5 13.63 12.32 -45.06
C ARG A 5 13.98 11.06 -45.83
N LEU A 6 12.98 10.33 -46.31
CA LEU A 6 13.16 9.06 -47.05
C LEU A 6 14.10 8.08 -46.32
N GLY A 7 13.89 7.90 -45.01
CA GLY A 7 14.70 7.03 -44.14
C GLY A 7 16.08 7.57 -43.73
N ARG A 8 16.55 8.70 -44.30
CA ARG A 8 17.80 9.36 -43.87
C ARG A 8 17.53 10.39 -42.78
N ILE A 9 18.33 10.36 -41.71
CA ILE A 9 18.29 11.38 -40.67
C ILE A 9 18.87 12.71 -41.17
N ARG A 10 18.22 13.82 -40.78
CA ARG A 10 18.75 15.18 -40.89
C ARG A 10 19.29 15.65 -39.54
N THR A 11 20.22 16.60 -39.58
CA THR A 11 20.77 17.28 -38.39
C THR A 11 19.65 17.71 -37.45
N PRO A 12 19.72 17.41 -36.13
CA PRO A 12 18.66 17.74 -35.19
C PRO A 12 18.39 19.25 -35.20
N GLN A 13 17.11 19.60 -35.41
CA GLN A 13 16.67 20.98 -35.55
C GLN A 13 16.41 21.60 -34.17
N GLY A 14 17.04 22.75 -33.92
CA GLY A 14 16.82 23.56 -32.72
C GLY A 14 15.47 24.30 -32.73
N PRO A 15 15.22 25.22 -31.79
CA PRO A 15 14.04 26.07 -31.79
C PRO A 15 14.07 27.02 -33.00
N GLY A 16 13.01 26.99 -33.83
CA GLY A 16 12.91 27.80 -35.04
C GLY A 16 11.84 27.30 -36.00
N MET A 17 11.70 27.96 -37.14
CA MET A 17 10.80 27.54 -38.22
C MET A 17 11.45 26.39 -39.01
N VAL A 18 10.84 25.21 -38.98
CA VAL A 18 11.30 24.03 -39.72
C VAL A 18 10.29 23.68 -40.80
N LEU A 19 10.72 23.77 -42.07
CA LEU A 19 9.88 23.38 -43.21
C LEU A 19 9.86 21.85 -43.36
N LEU A 20 8.68 21.25 -43.23
CA LEU A 20 8.46 19.81 -43.42
C LEU A 20 7.73 19.59 -44.76
N LEU A 21 8.28 18.72 -45.60
CA LEU A 21 7.65 18.35 -46.87
C LEU A 21 6.63 17.23 -46.63
N PRO A 22 5.34 17.42 -46.98
CA PRO A 22 4.35 16.35 -46.83
C PRO A 22 4.76 15.12 -47.65
N PHE A 23 4.33 13.94 -47.18
CA PHE A 23 4.61 12.60 -47.73
C PHE A 23 6.05 12.07 -47.62
N ILE A 24 7.09 12.91 -47.62
CA ILE A 24 8.50 12.42 -47.59
C ILE A 24 9.25 12.67 -46.28
N ASP A 25 8.78 13.62 -45.45
CA ASP A 25 9.36 13.93 -44.15
C ASP A 25 8.52 13.34 -43.01
N SER A 26 9.17 12.59 -42.12
CA SER A 26 8.64 12.23 -40.80
C SER A 26 9.41 13.00 -39.73
N PHE A 27 8.72 13.51 -38.71
CA PHE A 27 9.35 14.26 -37.63
C PHE A 27 9.04 13.64 -36.27
N GLN A 28 10.03 13.65 -35.38
CA GLN A 28 9.85 13.23 -33.99
C GLN A 28 10.28 14.35 -33.04
N ARG A 29 9.38 14.70 -32.13
CA ARG A 29 9.64 15.64 -31.04
C ARG A 29 10.17 14.85 -29.85
N VAL A 30 11.41 15.14 -29.48
CA VAL A 30 12.06 14.63 -28.28
C VAL A 30 12.20 15.78 -27.30
N ASP A 31 11.96 15.51 -26.03
CA ASP A 31 12.10 16.45 -24.93
C ASP A 31 13.43 16.19 -24.22
N LEU A 32 14.20 17.25 -24.00
CA LEU A 32 15.54 17.20 -23.41
C LEU A 32 15.54 17.56 -21.92
N ARG A 33 14.38 17.91 -21.36
CA ARG A 33 14.24 18.24 -19.93
C ARG A 33 14.41 17.00 -19.07
N THR A 34 14.96 17.17 -17.86
CA THR A 34 14.99 16.11 -16.84
C THR A 34 13.57 15.65 -16.52
N ARG A 35 13.40 14.34 -16.45
CA ARG A 35 12.14 13.63 -16.19
C ARG A 35 12.38 12.62 -15.08
N ALA A 36 11.44 12.55 -14.15
CA ALA A 36 11.41 11.55 -13.10
C ALA A 36 10.51 10.37 -13.49
N PHE A 37 10.85 9.16 -13.07
CA PHE A 37 9.95 8.02 -13.15
C PHE A 37 10.18 7.04 -12.00
N ASN A 38 9.08 6.53 -11.46
CA ASN A 38 9.13 5.44 -10.49
C ASN A 38 9.36 4.10 -11.18
N VAL A 39 10.31 3.33 -10.65
CA VAL A 39 10.48 1.89 -10.88
C VAL A 39 9.49 1.15 -9.97
N PRO A 40 8.65 0.25 -10.49
CA PRO A 40 7.68 -0.50 -9.68
C PRO A 40 8.33 -1.25 -8.51
N PRO A 41 7.73 -1.22 -7.31
CA PRO A 41 8.23 -1.94 -6.15
C PRO A 41 8.33 -3.45 -6.40
N CYS A 42 9.50 -4.02 -6.13
CA CYS A 42 9.78 -5.44 -6.31
C CYS A 42 9.96 -6.11 -4.94
N LYS A 43 9.29 -7.25 -4.74
CA LYS A 43 9.49 -8.11 -3.57
C LYS A 43 10.75 -8.96 -3.78
N LEU A 44 11.76 -8.75 -2.96
CA LEU A 44 13.07 -9.40 -3.04
C LEU A 44 13.46 -9.98 -1.68
N ALA A 45 14.14 -11.12 -1.71
CA ALA A 45 14.79 -11.69 -0.52
C ALA A 45 16.23 -11.17 -0.45
N SER A 46 16.58 -10.53 0.66
CA SER A 46 17.91 -10.04 0.99
C SER A 46 18.85 -11.20 1.37
N LYS A 47 20.16 -10.94 1.40
CA LYS A 47 21.19 -11.95 1.74
C LYS A 47 20.99 -12.58 3.14
N ASP A 48 20.36 -11.84 4.05
CA ASP A 48 20.02 -12.24 5.43
C ASP A 48 18.61 -12.86 5.55
N GLY A 49 17.98 -13.24 4.44
CA GLY A 49 16.65 -13.86 4.40
C GLY A 49 15.49 -12.89 4.65
N ALA A 50 15.76 -11.60 4.89
CA ALA A 50 14.70 -10.60 5.04
C ALA A 50 13.97 -10.36 3.71
N VAL A 51 12.64 -10.41 3.73
CA VAL A 51 11.81 -10.13 2.55
C VAL A 51 11.40 -8.66 2.56
N LEU A 52 11.78 -7.94 1.51
CA LEU A 52 11.63 -6.49 1.39
C LEU A 52 10.99 -6.11 0.05
N SER A 53 10.12 -5.09 0.06
CA SER A 53 9.51 -4.47 -1.11
C SER A 53 10.23 -3.15 -1.37
N VAL A 54 10.97 -3.07 -2.47
CA VAL A 54 11.79 -1.89 -2.82
C VAL A 54 11.54 -1.48 -4.27
N GLY A 55 11.28 -0.19 -4.45
CA GLY A 55 11.31 0.51 -5.74
C GLY A 55 12.38 1.60 -5.73
N ALA A 56 12.34 2.48 -6.72
CA ALA A 56 13.16 3.69 -6.76
C ALA A 56 12.52 4.78 -7.63
N ASP A 57 12.81 6.04 -7.33
CA ASP A 57 12.66 7.13 -8.30
C ASP A 57 13.97 7.28 -9.08
N VAL A 58 13.85 7.46 -10.40
CA VAL A 58 14.98 7.66 -11.31
C VAL A 58 14.75 8.94 -12.10
N GLN A 59 15.69 9.87 -12.00
CA GLN A 59 15.67 11.15 -12.68
C GLN A 59 16.72 11.13 -13.79
N PHE A 60 16.28 11.36 -15.02
CA PHE A 60 17.12 11.25 -16.21
C PHE A 60 16.79 12.34 -17.22
N ARG A 61 17.74 12.66 -18.10
CA ARG A 61 17.55 13.56 -19.23
C ARG A 61 18.16 12.98 -20.50
N ILE A 62 17.58 13.34 -21.63
CA ILE A 62 18.13 12.97 -22.94
C ILE A 62 19.18 14.03 -23.31
N TRP A 63 20.43 13.59 -23.52
CA TRP A 63 21.54 14.45 -23.93
C TRP A 63 21.70 14.45 -25.46
N ASP A 64 21.49 13.29 -26.10
CA ASP A 64 21.46 13.17 -27.56
C ASP A 64 20.09 12.64 -28.03
N PRO A 65 19.23 13.49 -28.63
CA PRO A 65 17.96 13.06 -29.18
C PRO A 65 18.12 12.08 -30.35
N VAL A 66 19.21 12.18 -31.13
CA VAL A 66 19.45 11.31 -32.29
C VAL A 66 19.65 9.86 -31.85
N LEU A 67 20.59 9.64 -30.93
CA LEU A 67 20.88 8.31 -30.39
C LEU A 67 19.68 7.73 -29.64
N SER A 68 18.95 8.59 -28.91
CA SER A 68 17.69 8.26 -28.22
C SER A 68 16.64 7.64 -29.15
N VAL A 69 16.38 8.20 -30.32
CA VAL A 69 15.36 7.65 -31.24
C VAL A 69 15.87 6.48 -32.09
N MET A 70 17.18 6.40 -32.34
CA MET A 70 17.76 5.34 -33.18
C MET A 70 17.99 4.02 -32.44
N THR A 71 18.46 4.06 -31.18
CA THR A 71 18.94 2.85 -30.50
C THR A 71 17.81 2.05 -29.85
N VAL A 72 16.77 2.71 -29.33
CA VAL A 72 15.71 2.05 -28.55
C VAL A 72 14.33 2.61 -28.89
N LYS A 73 13.39 1.72 -29.23
CA LYS A 73 12.00 2.09 -29.59
C LYS A 73 11.21 2.71 -28.43
N ASP A 74 11.34 2.16 -27.23
CA ASP A 74 10.73 2.67 -26.00
C ASP A 74 11.78 2.79 -24.89
N LEU A 75 12.34 3.99 -24.77
CA LEU A 75 13.34 4.33 -23.76
C LEU A 75 12.79 4.25 -22.34
N ASN A 76 11.51 4.56 -22.12
CA ASN A 76 10.93 4.58 -20.78
C ASN A 76 10.83 3.16 -20.22
N THR A 77 10.39 2.21 -21.05
CA THR A 77 10.30 0.79 -20.67
C THR A 77 11.68 0.16 -20.55
N ALA A 78 12.60 0.42 -21.50
CA ALA A 78 13.97 -0.09 -21.42
C ALA A 78 14.72 0.42 -20.20
N THR A 79 14.63 1.72 -19.89
CA THR A 79 15.32 2.32 -18.73
C THR A 79 14.72 1.84 -17.40
N ARG A 80 13.40 1.63 -17.30
CA ARG A 80 12.78 0.95 -16.15
C ARG A 80 13.34 -0.45 -15.94
N MET A 81 13.40 -1.25 -17.01
CA MET A 81 13.92 -2.62 -16.97
C MET A 81 15.38 -2.66 -16.50
N THR A 82 16.24 -1.78 -17.04
CA THR A 82 17.64 -1.64 -16.61
C THR A 82 17.76 -1.23 -15.14
N ALA A 83 16.99 -0.22 -14.70
CA ALA A 83 17.01 0.24 -13.32
C ALA A 83 16.53 -0.84 -12.34
N GLN A 84 15.47 -1.57 -12.68
CA GLN A 84 14.96 -2.70 -11.89
C GLN A 84 15.98 -3.83 -11.79
N ASN A 85 16.65 -4.18 -12.89
CA ASN A 85 17.68 -5.22 -12.92
C ASN A 85 18.91 -4.84 -12.09
N ALA A 86 19.42 -3.61 -12.26
CA ALA A 86 20.58 -3.11 -11.51
C ALA A 86 20.27 -2.99 -10.00
N MET A 87 19.08 -2.47 -9.64
CA MET A 87 18.62 -2.42 -8.25
C MET A 87 18.54 -3.82 -7.65
N THR A 88 17.90 -4.77 -8.34
CA THR A 88 17.77 -6.16 -7.87
C THR A 88 19.15 -6.79 -7.64
N LYS A 89 20.08 -6.62 -8.58
CA LYS A 89 21.46 -7.11 -8.51
C LYS A 89 22.27 -6.50 -7.37
N ALA A 90 22.03 -5.23 -7.03
CA ALA A 90 22.66 -4.55 -5.90
C ALA A 90 22.09 -5.03 -4.55
N LEU A 91 20.76 -5.12 -4.44
CA LEU A 91 20.05 -5.52 -3.22
C LEU A 91 20.33 -6.98 -2.83
N LEU A 92 20.34 -7.92 -3.79
CA LEU A 92 20.57 -9.35 -3.53
C LEU A 92 21.92 -9.65 -2.85
N LYS A 93 22.91 -8.75 -2.94
CA LYS A 93 24.27 -8.96 -2.42
C LYS A 93 24.47 -8.40 -1.00
N ARG A 94 23.55 -7.56 -0.52
CA ARG A 94 23.65 -6.82 0.75
C ARG A 94 22.57 -7.32 1.74
N PRO A 95 22.82 -7.29 3.07
CA PRO A 95 21.81 -7.51 4.09
C PRO A 95 20.92 -6.27 4.29
N LEU A 96 19.75 -6.43 4.90
CA LEU A 96 18.76 -5.37 5.10
C LEU A 96 19.34 -4.16 5.88
N ARG A 97 20.13 -4.43 6.92
CA ARG A 97 20.72 -3.38 7.78
C ARG A 97 21.64 -2.46 6.97
N GLU A 98 22.42 -3.02 6.06
CA GLU A 98 23.35 -2.27 5.20
C GLU A 98 22.59 -1.48 4.13
N ILE A 99 21.51 -2.03 3.58
CA ILE A 99 20.62 -1.32 2.64
C ILE A 99 19.97 -0.09 3.30
N GLN A 100 19.59 -0.19 4.58
CA GLN A 100 19.03 0.92 5.35
C GLN A 100 20.07 1.99 5.73
N MET A 101 21.27 1.58 6.18
CA MET A 101 22.33 2.50 6.60
C MET A 101 23.07 3.16 5.43
N GLU A 102 23.33 2.41 4.35
CA GLU A 102 24.15 2.86 3.21
C GLU A 102 23.32 3.30 1.98
N LYS A 103 22.03 3.61 2.15
CA LYS A 103 21.11 3.98 1.05
C LYS A 103 21.72 4.95 0.03
N LEU A 104 22.45 5.98 0.49
CA LEU A 104 23.10 6.96 -0.39
C LEU A 104 24.18 6.32 -1.26
N LYS A 105 25.15 5.60 -0.66
CA LYS A 105 26.21 4.89 -1.41
C LYS A 105 25.64 3.88 -2.42
N ILE A 106 24.57 3.19 -2.05
CA ILE A 106 23.87 2.24 -2.95
C ILE A 106 23.21 2.99 -4.11
N SER A 107 22.63 4.17 -3.85
CA SER A 107 22.03 5.01 -4.89
C SER A 107 23.07 5.55 -5.87
N ASP A 108 24.25 5.99 -5.38
CA ASP A 108 25.38 6.42 -6.21
C ASP A 108 25.93 5.27 -7.06
N GLN A 109 26.10 4.09 -6.47
CA GLN A 109 26.55 2.88 -7.19
C GLN A 109 25.54 2.45 -8.27
N LEU A 110 24.24 2.56 -7.98
CA LEU A 110 23.16 2.25 -8.91
C LEU A 110 23.08 3.28 -10.04
N LEU A 111 23.31 4.56 -9.76
CA LEU A 111 23.44 5.60 -10.78
C LEU A 111 24.55 5.26 -11.77
N LEU A 112 25.74 4.90 -11.28
CA LEU A 112 26.88 4.51 -12.15
C LEU A 112 26.54 3.28 -13.01
N GLU A 113 25.96 2.23 -12.42
CA GLU A 113 25.64 0.99 -13.13
C GLU A 113 24.53 1.16 -14.19
N ILE A 114 23.54 2.01 -13.94
CA ILE A 114 22.52 2.35 -14.94
C ILE A 114 23.13 3.24 -16.04
N ASN A 115 23.89 4.29 -15.67
CA ASN A 115 24.42 5.29 -16.60
C ASN A 115 25.40 4.68 -17.63
N ASP A 116 26.16 3.64 -17.24
CA ASP A 116 27.05 2.90 -18.14
C ASP A 116 26.30 2.31 -19.35
N VAL A 117 25.14 1.68 -19.10
CA VAL A 117 24.27 1.13 -20.16
C VAL A 117 23.53 2.24 -20.91
N THR A 118 22.97 3.22 -20.19
CA THR A 118 22.04 4.18 -20.80
C THR A 118 22.71 5.25 -21.65
N ARG A 119 24.01 5.52 -21.46
CA ARG A 119 24.77 6.45 -22.30
C ARG A 119 24.73 6.06 -23.79
N ALA A 120 24.76 4.77 -24.09
CA ALA A 120 24.61 4.25 -25.46
C ALA A 120 23.22 4.49 -26.08
N TRP A 121 22.24 4.93 -25.28
CA TRP A 121 20.88 5.28 -25.69
C TRP A 121 20.65 6.80 -25.71
N GLY A 122 21.70 7.63 -25.60
CA GLY A 122 21.59 9.09 -25.68
C GLY A 122 20.97 9.74 -24.45
N LEU A 123 20.89 9.03 -23.31
CA LEU A 123 20.35 9.56 -22.05
C LEU A 123 21.36 9.43 -20.90
N GLU A 124 21.28 10.38 -19.97
CA GLU A 124 22.11 10.46 -18.78
C GLU A 124 21.20 10.45 -17.54
N VAL A 125 21.59 9.68 -16.53
CA VAL A 125 20.88 9.61 -15.25
C VAL A 125 21.43 10.71 -14.34
N ASP A 126 20.59 11.69 -14.02
CA ASP A 126 20.93 12.81 -13.14
C ASP A 126 20.91 12.38 -11.66
N ARG A 127 19.96 11.51 -11.26
CA ARG A 127 19.78 11.06 -9.86
C ARG A 127 19.01 9.74 -9.76
N VAL A 128 19.30 8.95 -8.73
CA VAL A 128 18.53 7.75 -8.34
C VAL A 128 18.22 7.82 -6.85
N GLU A 129 17.01 7.45 -6.44
CA GLU A 129 16.63 7.33 -5.03
C GLU A 129 15.94 6.00 -4.73
N LEU A 130 16.53 5.17 -3.85
CA LEU A 130 15.87 3.96 -3.34
C LEU A 130 14.62 4.30 -2.50
N ALA A 131 13.49 3.69 -2.83
CA ALA A 131 12.24 3.76 -2.08
C ALA A 131 11.92 2.40 -1.46
N VAL A 132 12.15 2.26 -0.15
CA VAL A 132 11.82 1.03 0.60
C VAL A 132 10.42 1.21 1.17
N GLU A 133 9.43 0.50 0.62
CA GLU A 133 8.03 0.64 1.03
C GLU A 133 7.68 -0.24 2.23
N ALA A 134 8.15 -1.50 2.23
CA ALA A 134 7.82 -2.45 3.28
C ALA A 134 8.93 -3.47 3.53
N VAL A 135 9.21 -3.74 4.81
CA VAL A 135 9.93 -4.96 5.24
C VAL A 135 8.86 -5.95 5.65
N LEU A 136 8.61 -6.94 4.80
CA LEU A 136 7.54 -7.94 5.00
C LEU A 136 7.95 -9.00 6.03
N GLN A 137 9.25 -9.32 6.11
CA GLN A 137 9.81 -10.17 7.16
C GLN A 137 11.20 -9.65 7.59
N PRO A 138 11.46 -9.48 8.91
CA PRO A 138 12.81 -9.20 9.42
C PRO A 138 13.72 -10.44 9.28
N PRO A 139 15.05 -10.28 9.37
CA PRO A 139 16.00 -11.39 9.27
C PRO A 139 15.71 -12.52 10.27
N GLN A 140 15.70 -13.76 9.79
CA GLN A 140 15.56 -14.96 10.60
C GLN A 140 16.94 -15.36 11.16
N ASP A 141 17.35 -14.73 12.26
CA ASP A 141 18.46 -15.24 13.08
C ASP A 141 17.99 -16.51 13.82
N SER A 142 18.21 -17.68 13.20
CA SER A 142 18.02 -18.98 13.85
C SER A 142 18.99 -20.03 13.28
N PRO A 143 19.99 -20.49 14.07
CA PRO A 143 20.66 -21.74 13.75
C PRO A 143 19.66 -22.88 13.94
N ALA A 144 19.50 -23.74 12.93
CA ALA A 144 18.55 -24.83 12.96
C ALA A 144 18.96 -25.90 14.00
N GLY A 145 18.43 -25.79 15.21
CA GLY A 145 18.33 -26.89 16.15
C GLY A 145 17.18 -27.84 15.75
N PRO A 146 17.34 -29.17 15.84
CA PRO A 146 16.28 -30.10 15.49
C PRO A 146 15.18 -30.10 16.56
N ASN A 147 14.01 -29.52 16.22
CA ASN A 147 12.83 -29.58 17.09
C ASN A 147 12.29 -31.02 17.18
N LEU A 148 12.40 -31.62 18.36
CA LEU A 148 11.97 -32.99 18.65
C LEU A 148 10.51 -33.12 19.13
N ASP A 149 9.77 -32.00 19.22
CA ASP A 149 8.44 -31.97 19.84
C ASP A 149 7.27 -32.43 18.94
N SER A 150 7.46 -32.49 17.62
CA SER A 150 6.37 -32.83 16.68
C SER A 150 6.07 -34.32 16.55
N THR A 151 6.98 -35.20 16.94
CA THR A 151 6.82 -36.67 16.81
C THR A 151 6.14 -37.31 18.02
N LEU A 152 6.28 -36.75 19.22
CA LEU A 152 5.62 -37.27 20.43
C LEU A 152 4.11 -37.03 20.44
N GLN A 153 3.63 -35.95 19.83
CA GLN A 153 2.20 -35.63 19.76
C GLN A 153 1.45 -36.59 18.81
N HIS A 154 2.08 -37.04 17.72
CA HIS A 154 1.47 -37.99 16.78
C HIS A 154 1.33 -39.40 17.36
N LEU A 155 2.23 -39.83 18.25
CA LEU A 155 2.19 -41.17 18.84
C LEU A 155 1.08 -41.31 19.91
N ALA A 156 0.72 -40.22 20.57
CA ALA A 156 -0.28 -40.21 21.64
C ALA A 156 -1.73 -40.39 21.13
N LEU A 157 -2.06 -39.94 19.92
CA LEU A 157 -3.43 -40.04 19.38
C LEU A 157 -3.81 -41.46 18.92
N HIS A 158 -2.83 -42.32 18.59
CA HIS A 158 -3.10 -43.62 17.97
C HIS A 158 -3.33 -44.77 18.99
N PHE A 159 -3.22 -44.51 20.29
CA PHE A 159 -3.25 -45.54 21.34
C PHE A 159 -4.48 -45.51 22.27
N LEU A 160 -5.41 -44.58 22.11
CA LEU A 160 -6.51 -44.34 23.06
C LEU A 160 -7.94 -44.43 22.48
N GLY A 161 -8.12 -44.98 21.27
CA GLY A 161 -9.41 -44.94 20.56
C GLY A 161 -9.78 -46.22 19.83
N GLY A 162 -10.06 -47.31 20.55
CA GLY A 162 -10.58 -48.54 19.94
C GLY A 162 -11.66 -49.24 20.76
N SER A 163 -12.93 -49.17 20.32
CA SER A 163 -13.85 -50.32 20.37
C SER A 163 -15.21 -50.14 19.65
N MET A 164 -15.41 -50.98 18.62
CA MET A 164 -16.60 -51.79 18.28
C MET A 164 -18.01 -51.23 17.98
N ASN A 165 -18.64 -51.89 16.99
CA ASN A 165 -20.07 -52.06 16.66
C ASN A 165 -20.84 -50.93 15.89
N SER A 166 -21.86 -51.20 15.05
CA SER A 166 -22.24 -52.39 14.23
C SER A 166 -23.55 -52.14 13.43
N VAL A 167 -23.52 -52.29 12.09
CA VAL A 167 -24.63 -52.75 11.20
C VAL A 167 -25.87 -51.85 10.91
N ALA A 168 -26.42 -52.06 9.69
CA ALA A 168 -27.65 -51.56 9.05
C ALA A 168 -27.61 -50.14 8.40
N GLY A 169 -28.07 -49.91 7.16
CA GLY A 169 -28.56 -50.81 6.10
C GLY A 169 -29.87 -50.33 5.44
N GLY A 170 -29.85 -49.94 4.16
CA GLY A 170 -31.05 -49.55 3.38
C GLY A 170 -30.74 -48.54 2.25
N ALA A 171 -31.38 -48.67 1.08
CA ALA A 171 -31.02 -47.94 -0.16
C ALA A 171 -32.27 -47.29 -0.87
N PRO A 172 -32.35 -47.02 -2.21
CA PRO A 172 -32.45 -45.64 -2.73
C PRO A 172 -33.57 -45.34 -3.77
N SER A 173 -33.79 -44.04 -4.10
CA SER A 173 -34.41 -43.53 -5.35
C SER A 173 -34.19 -42.00 -5.48
N LEU A 174 -33.68 -41.44 -6.59
CA LEU A 174 -34.25 -41.11 -7.93
C LEU A 174 -35.11 -39.82 -7.99
N GLY A 175 -34.76 -38.87 -8.89
CA GLY A 175 -35.46 -37.59 -9.16
C GLY A 175 -36.62 -37.70 -10.20
N PRO A 176 -37.00 -36.65 -10.99
CA PRO A 176 -36.28 -35.40 -11.32
C PRO A 176 -37.14 -34.07 -11.32
N ASP A 177 -36.51 -32.97 -11.76
CA ASP A 177 -36.99 -31.69 -12.38
C ASP A 177 -38.45 -31.19 -12.28
N THR A 178 -38.62 -29.86 -12.07
CA THR A 178 -39.46 -28.89 -12.85
C THR A 178 -39.29 -27.44 -12.31
N VAL A 179 -39.64 -26.41 -13.09
CA VAL A 179 -39.33 -24.97 -12.91
C VAL A 179 -40.62 -24.09 -12.76
N GLU A 180 -40.46 -22.84 -12.29
CA GLU A 180 -41.34 -21.64 -12.43
C GLU A 180 -42.53 -21.35 -11.46
N MET A 181 -42.44 -20.18 -10.78
CA MET A 181 -43.42 -19.08 -10.59
C MET A 181 -42.81 -18.12 -9.53
N VAL A 182 -42.61 -16.80 -9.69
CA VAL A 182 -43.36 -15.66 -10.29
C VAL A 182 -44.57 -15.19 -9.45
N SER A 183 -44.39 -14.02 -8.79
CA SER A 183 -45.31 -12.86 -8.57
C SER A 183 -46.85 -13.06 -8.40
N GLU A 184 -47.66 -12.22 -7.74
CA GLU A 184 -47.53 -10.90 -7.07
C GLU A 184 -48.90 -10.60 -6.40
N VAL A 185 -48.99 -9.87 -5.27
CA VAL A 185 -50.22 -9.09 -4.90
C VAL A 185 -49.90 -7.86 -4.01
N GLU A 186 -49.92 -6.65 -4.61
CA GLU A 186 -50.36 -5.37 -3.99
C GLU A 186 -51.87 -5.15 -4.37
N PRO A 187 -52.62 -4.07 -3.99
CA PRO A 187 -52.24 -2.73 -3.50
C PRO A 187 -53.10 -2.28 -2.25
N PRO A 188 -53.35 -0.99 -1.89
CA PRO A 188 -52.82 0.29 -2.43
C PRO A 188 -52.40 1.40 -1.43
N ALA A 189 -51.59 2.33 -1.96
CA ALA A 189 -51.33 3.69 -1.41
C ALA A 189 -52.30 4.77 -1.98
N PRO A 190 -52.16 6.07 -1.65
CA PRO A 190 -51.13 6.94 -2.28
C PRO A 190 -50.34 7.83 -1.27
N GLN A 191 -49.01 7.92 -1.35
CA GLN A 191 -48.18 8.96 -2.05
C GLN A 191 -48.32 10.40 -1.48
N VAL A 192 -47.27 11.22 -1.31
CA VAL A 192 -46.02 11.45 -2.08
C VAL A 192 -44.87 11.92 -1.16
N GLY A 193 -43.60 11.55 -1.43
CA GLY A 193 -42.43 12.26 -0.87
C GLY A 193 -41.14 11.43 -0.74
N ALA A 194 -40.23 11.50 -1.71
CA ALA A 194 -39.03 10.67 -1.77
C ALA A 194 -37.84 11.16 -0.91
N ARG A 195 -37.05 10.22 -0.34
CA ARG A 195 -35.58 10.28 -0.31
C ARG A 195 -34.94 8.95 0.08
N SER A 196 -33.90 8.57 -0.66
CA SER A 196 -33.01 7.44 -0.41
C SER A 196 -32.10 7.67 0.80
N SER A 197 -31.88 6.65 1.64
CA SER A 197 -30.80 6.63 2.63
C SER A 197 -29.44 6.29 1.98
N PRO A 198 -28.31 6.82 2.49
CA PRO A 198 -27.06 6.93 1.70
C PRO A 198 -26.07 5.78 1.96
N LYS A 199 -25.06 5.67 1.08
CA LYS A 199 -23.86 4.86 1.32
C LYS A 199 -23.19 5.27 2.64
N GLN A 200 -22.95 4.32 3.54
CA GLN A 200 -22.21 4.56 4.78
C GLN A 200 -20.76 5.01 4.49
N PRO A 201 -20.20 5.94 5.27
CA PRO A 201 -18.82 6.39 5.13
C PRO A 201 -17.81 5.29 5.52
N LEU A 202 -16.68 5.23 4.84
CA LEU A 202 -15.69 4.16 5.02
C LEU A 202 -15.04 4.20 6.41
N ALA A 203 -14.88 5.40 6.98
CA ALA A 203 -14.50 5.62 8.38
C ALA A 203 -15.39 4.89 9.42
N GLU A 204 -16.68 4.69 9.15
CA GLU A 204 -17.59 3.97 10.06
C GLU A 204 -17.23 2.49 10.16
N GLY A 205 -16.92 1.85 9.02
CA GLY A 205 -16.44 0.47 8.99
C GLY A 205 -15.08 0.30 9.66
N LEU A 206 -14.18 1.27 9.46
CA LEU A 206 -12.85 1.27 10.08
C LEU A 206 -12.89 1.38 11.61
N LEU A 207 -13.80 2.18 12.17
CA LEU A 207 -13.95 2.33 13.62
C LEU A 207 -14.79 1.19 14.23
N THR A 208 -15.77 0.65 13.51
CA THR A 208 -16.48 -0.57 13.90
C THR A 208 -15.52 -1.76 13.99
N ALA A 209 -14.49 -1.83 13.13
CA ALA A 209 -13.45 -2.84 13.21
C ALA A 209 -12.58 -2.77 14.48
N LEU A 210 -12.61 -1.66 15.25
CA LEU A 210 -11.97 -1.59 16.58
C LEU A 210 -12.72 -2.40 17.64
N GLN A 211 -14.04 -2.57 17.48
CA GLN A 211 -14.93 -3.11 18.51
C GLN A 211 -14.53 -4.50 19.07
N PRO A 212 -14.09 -5.50 18.27
CA PRO A 212 -13.62 -6.78 18.81
C PRO A 212 -12.31 -6.71 19.61
N PHE A 213 -11.54 -5.63 19.51
CA PHE A 213 -10.26 -5.44 20.23
C PHE A 213 -10.42 -4.66 21.54
N LEU A 214 -11.64 -4.18 21.84
CA LEU A 214 -11.97 -3.49 23.09
C LEU A 214 -11.97 -4.47 24.27
N SER A 215 -11.17 -4.17 25.29
CA SER A 215 -10.97 -5.02 26.46
C SER A 215 -10.67 -4.22 27.73
N GLU A 216 -10.95 -4.81 28.89
CA GLU A 216 -10.71 -4.18 30.21
C GLU A 216 -9.21 -3.89 30.43
N ALA A 217 -8.33 -4.69 29.82
CA ALA A 217 -6.89 -4.44 29.82
C ALA A 217 -6.51 -3.16 29.05
N LEU A 218 -7.15 -2.92 27.89
CA LEU A 218 -6.93 -1.70 27.11
C LEU A 218 -7.52 -0.47 27.82
N VAL A 219 -8.69 -0.60 28.45
CA VAL A 219 -9.30 0.44 29.30
C VAL A 219 -8.36 0.80 30.46
N SER A 220 -7.84 -0.18 31.19
CA SER A 220 -6.89 0.02 32.28
C SER A 220 -5.58 0.69 31.83
N GLN A 221 -5.09 0.35 30.63
CA GLN A 221 -3.86 0.93 30.08
C GLN A 221 -4.03 2.37 29.57
N VAL A 222 -5.20 2.70 28.99
CA VAL A 222 -5.44 3.99 28.34
C VAL A 222 -6.16 4.96 29.28
N GLY A 223 -7.35 4.59 29.77
CA GLY A 223 -8.13 5.35 30.75
C GLY A 223 -8.58 6.73 30.27
N ALA A 224 -9.02 6.86 29.02
CA ALA A 224 -9.38 8.15 28.42
C ALA A 224 -10.52 8.03 27.38
N CYS A 225 -11.29 9.11 27.21
CA CYS A 225 -12.33 9.25 26.20
C CYS A 225 -11.84 10.13 25.03
N TYR A 226 -11.93 9.59 23.81
CA TYR A 226 -11.53 10.27 22.58
C TYR A 226 -12.74 10.60 21.72
N GLN A 227 -12.74 11.79 21.12
CA GLN A 227 -13.63 12.16 20.02
C GLN A 227 -12.81 12.35 18.75
N PHE A 228 -13.22 11.73 17.65
CA PHE A 228 -12.60 11.86 16.32
C PHE A 228 -13.52 12.64 15.39
N ASN A 229 -13.10 13.84 14.99
CA ASN A 229 -13.74 14.66 13.96
C ASN A 229 -13.05 14.37 12.62
N VAL A 230 -13.65 13.50 11.82
CA VAL A 230 -13.08 13.01 10.55
C VAL A 230 -13.63 13.84 9.40
N VAL A 231 -12.74 14.51 8.66
CA VAL A 231 -13.09 15.21 7.43
C VAL A 231 -13.10 14.21 6.27
N LEU A 232 -14.27 14.01 5.66
CA LEU A 232 -14.43 13.17 4.48
C LEU A 232 -14.00 13.90 3.20
N PRO A 233 -13.66 13.16 2.12
CA PRO A 233 -13.39 13.72 0.80
C PRO A 233 -14.54 14.58 0.22
N SER A 234 -15.77 14.40 0.71
CA SER A 234 -16.93 15.24 0.37
C SER A 234 -16.94 16.62 1.02
N GLY A 235 -15.99 16.91 1.91
CA GLY A 235 -15.98 18.11 2.77
C GLY A 235 -16.91 18.03 3.98
N THR A 236 -17.69 16.96 4.12
CA THR A 236 -18.51 16.68 5.30
C THR A 236 -17.62 16.25 6.47
N GLN A 237 -17.98 16.63 7.69
CA GLN A 237 -17.35 16.11 8.90
C GLN A 237 -18.25 15.04 9.54
N SER A 238 -17.68 13.87 9.82
CA SER A 238 -18.31 12.84 10.65
C SER A 238 -17.60 12.77 12.00
N THR A 239 -18.38 12.76 13.07
CA THR A 239 -17.88 12.65 14.44
C THR A 239 -18.02 11.21 14.91
N TYR A 240 -17.00 10.70 15.57
CA TYR A 240 -17.00 9.39 16.21
C TYR A 240 -16.42 9.49 17.61
N PHE A 241 -16.69 8.51 18.45
CA PHE A 241 -16.14 8.43 19.80
C PHE A 241 -15.50 7.07 20.09
N LEU A 242 -14.53 7.08 21.00
CA LEU A 242 -13.89 5.92 21.60
C LEU A 242 -13.76 6.19 23.10
N ASP A 243 -14.67 5.62 23.89
CA ASP A 243 -14.64 5.65 25.34
C ASP A 243 -13.83 4.46 25.86
N LEU A 244 -12.65 4.73 26.44
CA LEU A 244 -11.82 3.76 27.15
C LEU A 244 -11.71 4.10 28.64
N THR A 245 -12.79 4.62 29.23
CA THR A 245 -12.84 4.97 30.67
C THR A 245 -13.50 3.90 31.53
N THR A 246 -14.45 3.11 30.99
CA THR A 246 -15.26 2.16 31.76
C THR A 246 -15.48 0.81 31.07
N GLY A 247 -15.53 -0.25 31.88
CA GLY A 247 -15.79 -1.61 31.42
C GLY A 247 -14.76 -2.11 30.39
N ARG A 248 -15.25 -2.64 29.26
CA ARG A 248 -14.41 -3.06 28.12
C ARG A 248 -14.10 -1.92 27.14
N GLY A 249 -14.71 -0.75 27.32
CA GLY A 249 -14.69 0.35 26.38
C GLY A 249 -15.83 0.27 25.34
N ARG A 250 -16.09 1.41 24.68
CA ARG A 250 -17.13 1.57 23.65
C ARG A 250 -16.61 2.41 22.49
N VAL A 251 -17.07 2.09 21.28
CA VAL A 251 -16.80 2.86 20.05
C VAL A 251 -18.11 3.07 19.31
N GLY A 252 -18.27 4.21 18.65
CA GLY A 252 -19.50 4.52 17.89
C GLY A 252 -19.43 5.80 17.08
N HIS A 253 -20.44 6.02 16.24
CA HIS A 253 -20.66 7.28 15.54
C HIS A 253 -21.43 8.27 16.43
N GLY A 254 -21.06 9.55 16.37
CA GLY A 254 -21.62 10.63 17.18
C GLY A 254 -20.62 11.23 18.18
N VAL A 255 -21.13 12.14 18.99
CA VAL A 255 -20.42 12.74 20.15
C VAL A 255 -20.45 11.72 21.30
N PRO A 256 -19.39 11.57 22.12
CA PRO A 256 -19.45 10.73 23.30
C PRO A 256 -20.53 11.18 24.30
N ASP A 257 -21.06 10.24 25.08
CA ASP A 257 -22.06 10.51 26.15
C ASP A 257 -21.53 11.39 27.31
N GLY A 258 -20.21 11.67 27.32
CA GLY A 258 -19.54 12.50 28.32
C GLY A 258 -18.51 13.45 27.67
N ILE A 259 -17.83 14.24 28.50
CA ILE A 259 -16.80 15.18 28.02
C ILE A 259 -15.58 14.38 27.53
N PRO A 260 -15.12 14.55 26.27
CA PRO A 260 -13.91 13.89 25.79
C PRO A 260 -12.66 14.54 26.41
N ASP A 261 -11.72 13.71 26.87
CA ASP A 261 -10.39 14.15 27.33
C ASP A 261 -9.55 14.68 26.15
N VAL A 262 -9.80 14.13 24.96
CA VAL A 262 -9.08 14.43 23.73
C VAL A 262 -10.04 14.53 22.55
N VAL A 263 -10.06 15.66 21.86
CA VAL A 263 -10.72 15.83 20.56
C VAL A 263 -9.64 15.87 19.48
N VAL A 264 -9.78 14.98 18.49
CA VAL A 264 -8.81 14.75 17.44
C VAL A 264 -9.45 15.05 16.08
N GLU A 265 -8.86 15.95 15.30
CA GLU A 265 -9.34 16.32 13.96
C GLU A 265 -8.34 15.86 12.90
N MET A 266 -8.82 15.12 11.90
CA MET A 266 -7.98 14.60 10.80
C MET A 266 -8.81 14.28 9.54
N ALA A 267 -8.14 13.97 8.43
CA ALA A 267 -8.81 13.45 7.22
C ALA A 267 -9.09 11.94 7.34
N GLU A 268 -10.10 11.45 6.62
CA GLU A 268 -10.44 10.01 6.53
C GLU A 268 -9.23 9.14 6.12
N ALA A 269 -8.41 9.62 5.18
CA ALA A 269 -7.20 8.93 4.74
C ALA A 269 -6.11 8.85 5.85
N ASP A 270 -5.96 9.89 6.67
CA ASP A 270 -5.02 9.86 7.80
C ASP A 270 -5.53 8.95 8.93
N LEU A 271 -6.86 8.87 9.16
CA LEU A 271 -7.46 7.91 10.08
C LEU A 271 -7.18 6.47 9.62
N GLN A 272 -7.39 6.17 8.34
CA GLN A 272 -7.05 4.87 7.76
C GLN A 272 -5.56 4.57 7.94
N ALA A 273 -4.67 5.53 7.64
CA ALA A 273 -3.22 5.35 7.80
C ALA A 273 -2.79 5.13 9.26
N LEU A 274 -3.46 5.74 10.25
CA LEU A 274 -3.23 5.47 11.68
C LEU A 274 -3.66 4.05 12.05
N LEU A 275 -4.85 3.62 11.63
CA LEU A 275 -5.39 2.28 11.91
C LEU A 275 -4.57 1.17 11.23
N CYS A 276 -4.15 1.38 9.98
CA CYS A 276 -3.23 0.51 9.26
C CYS A 276 -1.76 0.63 9.75
N ARG A 277 -1.47 1.56 10.69
CA ARG A 277 -0.16 1.83 11.29
C ARG A 277 0.94 2.30 10.32
N GLU A 278 0.55 2.73 9.12
CA GLU A 278 1.39 3.44 8.15
C GLU A 278 1.79 4.82 8.70
N LEU A 279 0.92 5.42 9.50
CA LEU A 279 1.12 6.69 10.18
C LEU A 279 1.23 6.49 11.70
N ARG A 280 2.18 7.18 12.35
CA ARG A 280 2.30 7.21 13.82
C ARG A 280 1.63 8.47 14.38
N PRO A 281 0.87 8.40 15.51
CA PRO A 281 0.18 9.55 16.09
C PRO A 281 1.07 10.79 16.29
N LEU A 282 2.25 10.63 16.89
CA LEU A 282 3.19 11.72 17.10
C LEU A 282 3.68 12.36 15.79
N GLY A 283 3.95 11.56 14.76
CA GLY A 283 4.36 12.07 13.43
C GLY A 283 3.23 12.76 12.68
N ALA A 284 1.99 12.30 12.86
CA ALA A 284 0.80 12.94 12.32
C ALA A 284 0.57 14.32 12.97
N TYR A 285 0.77 14.42 14.29
CA TYR A 285 0.68 15.68 15.04
C TYR A 285 1.76 16.67 14.62
N MET A 286 3.03 16.24 14.62
CA MET A 286 4.17 17.08 14.23
C MET A 286 4.14 17.55 12.77
N SER A 287 3.44 16.82 11.88
CA SER A 287 3.21 17.22 10.48
C SER A 287 1.92 18.04 10.27
N GLY A 288 1.16 18.34 11.33
CA GLY A 288 -0.08 19.13 11.27
C GLY A 288 -1.28 18.42 10.64
N ARG A 289 -1.14 17.14 10.28
CA ARG A 289 -2.23 16.29 9.73
C ARG A 289 -3.20 15.81 10.80
N LEU A 290 -2.70 15.63 12.01
CA LEU A 290 -3.48 15.32 13.19
C LEU A 290 -3.54 16.57 14.09
N LYS A 291 -4.72 17.18 14.20
CA LYS A 291 -4.92 18.27 15.18
C LYS A 291 -5.49 17.67 16.46
N VAL A 292 -4.90 18.03 17.59
CA VAL A 292 -5.29 17.55 18.91
C VAL A 292 -5.70 18.74 19.77
N LYS A 293 -6.84 18.63 20.43
CA LYS A 293 -7.36 19.55 21.45
C LYS A 293 -7.64 18.72 22.71
N GLY A 294 -7.31 19.24 23.90
CA GLY A 294 -7.39 18.49 25.15
C GLY A 294 -6.01 18.03 25.64
N ASP A 295 -5.96 16.96 26.43
CA ASP A 295 -4.71 16.48 27.04
C ASP A 295 -3.82 15.76 26.01
N LEU A 296 -2.66 16.36 25.71
CA LEU A 296 -1.68 15.81 24.77
C LEU A 296 -1.03 14.50 25.28
N ALA A 297 -0.88 14.31 26.59
CA ALA A 297 -0.34 13.08 27.15
C ALA A 297 -1.33 11.92 26.97
N MET A 298 -2.63 12.17 27.17
CA MET A 298 -3.68 11.20 26.82
C MET A 298 -3.75 10.97 25.32
N ALA A 299 -3.62 12.01 24.48
CA ALA A 299 -3.61 11.86 23.03
C ALA A 299 -2.52 10.91 22.52
N MET A 300 -1.35 10.88 23.15
CA MET A 300 -0.27 9.95 22.79
C MET A 300 -0.51 8.51 23.25
N LYS A 301 -1.36 8.27 24.26
CA LYS A 301 -1.79 6.91 24.63
C LYS A 301 -2.63 6.22 23.55
N LEU A 302 -3.13 6.96 22.54
CA LEU A 302 -3.77 6.38 21.36
C LEU A 302 -2.87 5.35 20.65
N GLU A 303 -1.54 5.46 20.75
CA GLU A 303 -0.64 4.43 20.21
C GLU A 303 -0.82 3.05 20.87
N ALA A 304 -1.25 2.98 22.14
CA ALA A 304 -1.56 1.72 22.81
C ALA A 304 -2.81 1.06 22.20
N VAL A 305 -3.84 1.85 21.86
CA VAL A 305 -5.03 1.37 21.13
C VAL A 305 -4.63 0.80 19.77
N LEU A 306 -3.84 1.55 18.98
CA LEU A 306 -3.33 1.09 17.69
C LEU A 306 -2.38 -0.13 17.81
N ARG A 307 -1.82 -0.38 18.99
CA ARG A 307 -0.98 -1.55 19.26
C ARG A 307 -1.78 -2.81 19.58
N ALA A 308 -2.98 -2.66 20.14
CA ALA A 308 -3.90 -3.75 20.48
C ALA A 308 -4.65 -4.35 19.28
N LEU A 309 -4.58 -3.71 18.10
CA LEU A 309 -5.16 -4.19 16.83
C LEU A 309 -4.29 -5.27 16.14
N LYS A 310 -3.77 -6.22 16.92
CA LYS A 310 -2.86 -7.29 16.48
C LYS A 310 -3.30 -8.66 17.01
#